data_AF-A0A7C1SFL7-F1
#
_entry.id   AF-A0A7C1SFL7-F1
#
_cell.length_a   1.000
_cell.length_b   1.000
_cell.length_c   1.000
_cell.angle_alpha   90.00
_cell.angle_beta   90.00
_cell.angle_gamma   90.00
#
_symmetry.space_group_name_H-M   'P 1'
#
loop_
_entity.id
_entity.type
_entity.pdbx_description
1 polymer ?
#
loop_
_entity_poly.entity_id
_entity_poly.type
_entity_poly.pdbx_seq_one_letter_code
_entity_poly.pdbx_strand_id
1 'polypeptide(L)'
;MPSYCFFIKIIIYLTLMKKFKKIIFSDWLIGIVIMLALLAAYLLQWGPLQAIEYKTYDFRARMLQEEQKSPVVIVAIDDSSIEQIGRWPWPRKYIAGLIDILNSYGARVIGVDIFYTEPV
;
A
#
# COMPACT_ATOMS: atom_id res chain seq x y z
N MET A 1 -30.32 18.43 63.66
CA MET A 1 -30.28 17.26 62.75
C MET A 1 -29.62 17.55 61.37
N PRO A 2 -28.39 18.10 61.24
CA PRO A 2 -27.75 18.22 59.91
C PRO A 2 -26.56 17.23 59.67
N SER A 3 -26.04 16.57 60.70
CA SER A 3 -24.73 15.89 60.63
C SER A 3 -24.73 14.58 59.81
N TYR A 4 -25.86 13.88 59.71
CA TYR A 4 -25.94 12.57 59.04
C TYR A 4 -26.01 12.66 57.49
N CYS A 5 -26.49 13.78 56.94
CA CYS A 5 -26.63 13.96 55.49
C CYS A 5 -25.27 14.14 54.79
N PHE A 6 -24.28 14.69 55.51
CA PHE A 6 -22.92 14.89 55.00
C PHE A 6 -22.15 13.56 54.86
N PHE A 7 -22.27 12.68 55.85
CA PHE A 7 -21.65 11.34 55.83
C PHE A 7 -22.22 10.44 54.72
N ILE A 8 -23.53 10.47 54.50
CA ILE A 8 -24.19 9.69 53.43
C ILE A 8 -23.72 10.16 52.04
N LYS A 9 -23.59 11.48 51.81
CA LYS A 9 -23.04 12.02 50.56
C LYS A 9 -21.61 11.57 50.30
N ILE A 10 -20.75 11.55 51.32
CA ILE A 10 -19.35 11.09 51.20
C ILE A 10 -19.27 9.61 50.84
N ILE A 11 -20.06 8.75 51.49
CA ILE A 11 -20.07 7.30 51.24
C ILE A 11 -20.58 7.00 49.82
N ILE A 12 -21.63 7.70 49.38
CA ILE A 12 -22.14 7.59 48.00
C ILE A 12 -21.07 8.04 47.02
N TYR A 13 -20.41 9.19 47.24
CA TYR A 13 -19.39 9.72 46.33
C TYR A 13 -18.16 8.79 46.22
N LEU A 14 -17.70 8.24 47.33
CA LEU A 14 -16.61 7.24 47.38
C LEU A 14 -16.98 5.94 46.66
N THR A 15 -18.21 5.46 46.83
CA THR A 15 -18.70 4.25 46.17
C THR A 15 -18.86 4.46 44.66
N LEU A 16 -19.33 5.64 44.26
CA LEU A 16 -19.53 6.02 42.86
C LEU A 16 -18.17 6.17 42.14
N MET A 17 -17.20 6.84 42.76
CA MET A 17 -15.84 6.95 42.22
C MET A 17 -15.12 5.60 42.10
N LYS A 18 -15.28 4.69 43.08
CA LYS A 18 -14.71 3.33 42.99
C LYS A 18 -15.32 2.52 41.84
N LYS A 19 -16.63 2.63 41.61
CA LYS A 19 -17.32 1.92 40.52
C LYS A 19 -16.90 2.46 39.15
N PHE A 20 -16.73 3.79 39.02
CA PHE A 20 -16.27 4.43 37.79
C PHE A 20 -14.84 4.03 37.39
N LYS A 21 -13.91 3.98 38.36
CA LYS A 21 -12.51 3.57 38.13
C LYS A 21 -12.41 2.10 37.68
N LYS A 22 -13.27 1.23 38.20
CA LYS A 22 -13.31 -0.20 37.85
C LYS A 22 -13.86 -0.45 36.44
N ILE A 23 -14.85 0.34 36.00
CA ILE A 23 -15.42 0.24 34.64
C ILE A 23 -14.40 0.73 33.60
N ILE A 24 -13.83 1.92 33.81
CA ILE A 24 -12.83 2.49 32.89
C ILE A 24 -11.57 1.61 32.78
N PHE A 25 -11.13 1.00 33.88
CA PHE A 25 -9.95 0.14 33.88
C PHE A 25 -10.21 -1.22 33.18
N SER A 26 -11.43 -1.75 33.27
CA SER A 26 -11.81 -2.99 32.59
C SER A 26 -11.83 -2.81 31.07
N ASP A 27 -12.42 -1.72 30.58
CA ASP A 27 -12.53 -1.46 29.15
C ASP A 27 -11.16 -1.18 28.51
N TRP A 28 -10.25 -0.51 29.25
CA TRP A 28 -8.90 -0.25 28.78
C TRP A 28 -8.04 -1.53 28.72
N LEU A 29 -8.19 -2.42 29.71
CA LEU A 29 -7.52 -3.72 29.68
C LEU A 29 -8.00 -4.60 28.51
N ILE A 30 -9.30 -4.59 28.22
CA ILE A 30 -9.86 -5.30 27.07
C ILE A 30 -9.27 -4.76 25.76
N GLY A 31 -9.19 -3.43 25.62
CA GLY A 31 -8.56 -2.80 24.45
C GLY A 31 -7.09 -3.20 24.27
N ILE A 32 -6.31 -3.21 25.35
CA ILE A 32 -4.90 -3.61 25.33
C ILE A 32 -4.75 -5.10 24.93
N VAL A 33 -5.60 -5.97 25.47
CA VAL A 33 -5.57 -7.41 25.15
C VAL A 33 -5.91 -7.65 23.67
N ILE A 34 -6.93 -6.96 23.14
CA ILE A 34 -7.29 -7.05 21.71
C ILE A 34 -6.16 -6.53 20.82
N MET A 35 -5.54 -5.40 21.19
CA MET A 35 -4.41 -4.83 20.45
C MET A 35 -3.22 -5.79 20.41
N LEU A 36 -2.84 -6.38 21.55
CA LEU A 36 -1.76 -7.36 21.63
C LEU A 36 -2.08 -8.64 20.85
N ALA A 37 -3.33 -9.11 20.89
CA ALA A 37 -3.75 -10.29 20.13
C ALA A 37 -3.66 -10.06 18.61
N LEU A 38 -4.09 -8.88 18.13
CA LEU A 38 -3.98 -8.50 16.72
C LEU A 38 -2.51 -8.32 16.30
N LEU A 39 -1.68 -7.70 17.14
CA LEU A 39 -0.25 -7.55 16.88
C LEU A 39 0.47 -8.90 16.80
N ALA A 40 0.16 -9.82 17.72
CA ALA A 40 0.69 -11.18 17.69
C ALA A 40 0.24 -11.92 16.42
N ALA A 41 -1.04 -11.83 16.04
CA ALA A 41 -1.55 -12.43 14.81
C ALA A 41 -0.88 -11.86 13.55
N TYR A 42 -0.55 -10.56 13.54
CA TYR A 42 0.23 -9.93 12.48
C TYR A 42 1.67 -10.46 12.43
N LEU A 43 2.37 -10.52 13.57
CA LEU A 43 3.75 -11.02 13.67
C LEU A 43 3.88 -12.51 13.31
N LEU A 44 2.86 -13.30 13.64
CA LEU A 44 2.75 -14.73 13.28
C LEU A 44 2.33 -14.95 11.82
N GLN A 45 2.15 -13.89 11.03
CA GLN A 45 1.73 -13.94 9.63
C GLN A 45 0.50 -14.82 9.41
N TRP A 46 -0.53 -14.62 10.24
CA TRP A 46 -1.77 -15.38 10.09
C TRP A 46 -2.41 -15.14 8.73
N GLY A 47 -2.47 -16.18 7.90
CA GLY A 47 -3.01 -16.15 6.53
C GLY A 47 -4.34 -15.40 6.31
N PRO A 48 -5.35 -15.45 7.20
CA PRO A 48 -6.59 -14.71 6.97
C PRO A 48 -6.44 -13.18 7.04
N LEU A 49 -5.50 -12.65 7.84
CA LEU A 49 -5.23 -11.20 7.89
C LEU A 49 -4.63 -10.72 6.57
N GLN A 50 -3.69 -11.49 6.02
CA GLN A 50 -3.07 -11.21 4.72
C GLN A 50 -4.10 -11.27 3.59
N ALA A 51 -5.01 -12.24 3.61
CA ALA A 51 -6.07 -12.33 2.60
C ALA A 51 -7.01 -11.11 2.60
N ILE A 52 -7.34 -10.57 3.78
CA ILE A 52 -8.14 -9.34 3.92
C ILE A 52 -7.34 -8.13 3.44
N GLU A 53 -6.06 -8.04 3.81
CA GLU A 53 -5.16 -6.99 3.35
C GLU A 53 -5.09 -6.96 1.82
N TYR A 54 -4.80 -8.08 1.17
CA TYR A 54 -4.72 -8.18 -0.29
C TYR A 54 -6.04 -7.81 -0.97
N LYS A 55 -7.18 -8.28 -0.47
CA LYS A 55 -8.48 -7.89 -1.03
C LYS A 55 -8.75 -6.40 -0.91
N THR A 56 -8.37 -5.80 0.23
CA THR A 56 -8.55 -4.37 0.43
C THR A 56 -7.60 -3.55 -0.44
N TYR A 57 -6.37 -4.04 -0.62
CA TYR A 57 -5.40 -3.45 -1.54
C TYR A 57 -5.90 -3.48 -2.98
N ASP A 58 -6.34 -4.65 -3.47
CA ASP A 58 -6.90 -4.80 -4.82
C ASP A 58 -8.11 -3.91 -5.04
N PHE A 59 -9.01 -3.81 -4.05
CA PHE A 59 -10.18 -2.95 -4.15
C PHE A 59 -9.80 -1.47 -4.27
N ARG A 60 -8.84 -1.01 -3.45
CA ARG A 60 -8.31 0.35 -3.53
C ARG A 60 -7.60 0.59 -4.85
N ALA A 61 -6.78 -0.35 -5.31
CA ALA A 61 -6.05 -0.25 -6.56
C ALA A 61 -6.99 -0.15 -7.77
N ARG A 62 -8.07 -0.94 -7.78
CA ARG A 62 -9.12 -0.86 -8.82
C ARG A 62 -9.89 0.46 -8.79
N MET A 63 -10.16 1.00 -7.59
CA MET A 63 -10.83 2.30 -7.44
C MET A 63 -9.94 3.48 -7.84
N LEU A 64 -8.62 3.36 -7.64
CA LEU A 64 -7.63 4.36 -8.03
C LEU A 64 -7.14 4.20 -9.47
N GLN A 65 -7.49 3.10 -10.13
CA GLN A 65 -7.20 2.88 -11.54
C GLN A 65 -8.07 3.85 -12.35
N GLU A 66 -7.53 5.03 -12.63
CA GLU A 66 -8.04 5.82 -13.75
C GLU A 66 -7.85 4.98 -15.01
N GLU A 67 -8.93 4.76 -15.77
CA GLU A 67 -8.82 4.22 -17.12
C GLU A 67 -7.86 5.11 -17.90
N GLN A 68 -6.64 4.63 -18.12
CA GLN A 68 -5.60 5.39 -18.77
C GLN A 68 -6.03 5.57 -20.23
N LYS A 69 -6.66 6.72 -20.53
CA LYS A 69 -7.24 7.05 -21.85
C LYS A 69 -6.19 7.19 -22.96
N SER A 70 -4.91 7.10 -22.62
CA SER A 70 -3.82 7.28 -23.59
C SER A 70 -3.42 5.93 -24.16
N PRO A 71 -3.43 5.75 -25.50
CA PRO A 71 -2.95 4.52 -26.12
C PRO A 71 -1.45 4.37 -25.82
N VAL A 72 -1.10 3.32 -25.09
CA VAL A 72 0.30 2.93 -24.86
C VAL A 72 0.64 1.84 -25.88
N VAL A 73 1.68 2.09 -26.68
CA VAL A 73 2.21 1.10 -27.63
C VAL A 73 3.54 0.59 -27.09
N ILE A 74 3.66 -0.73 -26.96
CA ILE A 74 4.90 -1.39 -26.53
C ILE A 74 5.60 -1.91 -27.78
N VAL A 75 6.83 -1.45 -28.00
CA VAL A 75 7.70 -1.96 -29.06
C VAL A 75 8.71 -2.90 -28.42
N ALA A 76 8.48 -4.20 -28.58
CA ALA A 76 9.38 -5.23 -28.06
C ALA A 76 10.53 -5.51 -29.05
N ILE A 77 11.70 -5.81 -28.50
CA ILE A 77 12.85 -6.29 -29.28
C ILE A 77 12.92 -7.80 -29.06
N ASP A 78 12.39 -8.55 -30.02
CA ASP A 78 12.34 -10.01 -29.96
C ASP A 78 13.54 -10.63 -30.70
N ASP A 79 13.75 -11.94 -30.52
CA ASP A 79 14.81 -12.69 -31.20
C ASP A 79 14.77 -12.53 -32.73
N SER A 80 13.57 -12.46 -33.31
CA SER A 80 13.38 -12.20 -34.75
C SER A 80 13.96 -10.85 -35.20
N SER A 81 13.90 -9.83 -34.33
CA SER A 81 14.47 -8.51 -34.61
C SER A 81 16.00 -8.56 -34.52
N ILE A 82 16.53 -9.32 -33.57
CA ILE A 82 17.98 -9.54 -33.39
C ILE A 82 18.54 -10.33 -34.58
N GLU A 83 17.84 -11.34 -35.08
CA GLU A 83 18.25 -12.09 -36.26
C GLU A 83 18.30 -11.21 -37.53
N GLN A 84 17.38 -10.25 -37.67
CA GLN A 84 17.32 -9.35 -38.83
C GLN A 84 18.35 -8.23 -38.80
N ILE A 85 18.52 -7.56 -37.66
CA ILE A 85 19.38 -6.37 -37.52
C ILE A 85 20.82 -6.79 -37.18
N GLY A 86 20.97 -7.91 -36.49
CA GLY A 86 22.25 -8.45 -36.06
C GLY A 86 22.39 -8.49 -34.53
N ARG A 87 23.60 -8.86 -34.11
CA ARG A 87 23.92 -9.15 -32.71
C ARG A 87 23.63 -7.96 -31.79
N TRP A 88 22.95 -8.25 -30.68
CA TRP A 88 22.75 -7.33 -29.57
C TRP A 88 24.03 -7.20 -28.72
N PRO A 89 24.35 -6.02 -28.13
CA PRO A 89 23.62 -4.74 -28.16
C PRO A 89 23.83 -3.96 -29.47
N TRP A 90 22.75 -3.35 -29.97
CA TRP A 90 22.83 -2.57 -31.20
C TRP A 90 23.52 -1.20 -30.98
N PRO A 91 24.20 -0.67 -32.01
CA PRO A 91 24.71 0.70 -31.97
C PRO A 91 23.60 1.73 -31.72
N ARG A 92 23.91 2.79 -30.95
CA ARG A 92 22.94 3.86 -30.62
C ARG A 92 22.30 4.54 -31.82
N LYS A 93 22.94 4.49 -33.00
CA LYS A 93 22.38 5.00 -34.25
C LYS A 93 21.07 4.30 -34.63
N TYR A 94 20.94 2.99 -34.38
CA TYR A 94 19.70 2.26 -34.65
C TYR A 94 18.59 2.67 -33.70
N ILE A 95 18.92 2.84 -32.41
CA ILE A 95 17.96 3.30 -31.40
C ILE A 95 17.49 4.72 -31.70
N ALA A 96 18.39 5.63 -32.12
CA ALA A 96 18.02 6.97 -32.54
C ALA A 96 17.05 6.96 -33.73
N GLY A 97 17.32 6.14 -34.76
CA GLY A 97 16.41 5.97 -35.89
C GLY A 97 15.04 5.43 -35.47
N LEU A 98 14.99 4.48 -34.53
CA LEU A 98 13.72 3.98 -33.99
C LEU A 98 12.94 5.10 -33.28
N ILE A 99 13.62 5.92 -32.46
CA ILE A 99 13.01 7.07 -31.78
C ILE A 99 12.47 8.08 -32.82
N ASP A 100 13.22 8.38 -33.87
CA ASP A 100 12.79 9.29 -34.94
C ASP A 100 11.53 8.77 -35.65
N ILE A 101 11.48 7.46 -35.92
CA ILE A 101 10.30 6.81 -36.49
C ILE A 101 9.11 6.96 -35.54
N LEU A 102 9.26 6.61 -34.26
CA LEU A 102 8.17 6.73 -33.28
C LEU A 102 7.67 8.16 -33.10
N ASN A 103 8.60 9.13 -33.15
CA ASN A 103 8.26 10.54 -33.12
C ASN A 103 7.47 10.96 -34.37
N SER A 104 7.83 10.43 -35.55
CA SER A 104 7.08 10.69 -36.80
C SER A 104 5.66 10.13 -36.79
N TYR A 105 5.42 9.05 -36.02
CA TYR A 105 4.09 8.49 -35.79
C TYR A 105 3.26 9.23 -34.72
N GLY A 106 3.79 10.34 -34.15
CA GLY A 106 3.07 11.19 -33.20
C GLY A 106 3.17 10.76 -31.74
N ALA A 107 4.18 9.96 -31.37
CA ALA A 107 4.42 9.62 -29.97
C ALA A 107 4.73 10.87 -29.12
N ARG A 108 3.89 11.15 -28.11
CA ARG A 108 4.08 12.30 -27.21
C ARG A 108 5.20 12.08 -26.20
N VAL A 109 5.36 10.85 -25.72
CA VAL A 109 6.38 10.44 -24.74
C VAL A 109 6.92 9.10 -25.19
N ILE A 110 8.25 8.97 -25.22
CA ILE A 110 8.95 7.74 -25.59
C ILE A 110 9.80 7.32 -24.39
N GLY A 111 9.47 6.16 -23.81
CA GLY A 111 10.28 5.51 -22.78
C GLY A 111 11.17 4.45 -23.42
N VAL A 112 12.45 4.42 -23.06
CA VAL A 112 13.41 3.42 -23.56
C VAL A 112 13.92 2.63 -22.37
N ASP A 113 13.58 1.35 -22.33
CA ASP A 113 14.06 0.39 -21.32
C ASP A 113 15.08 -0.53 -21.98
N ILE A 114 16.33 -0.07 -22.06
CA ILE A 114 17.44 -0.77 -22.71
C ILE A 114 18.67 -0.69 -21.81
N PHE A 115 19.30 -1.84 -21.56
CA PHE A 115 20.59 -1.92 -20.87
C PHE A 115 21.74 -1.62 -21.84
N TYR A 116 22.47 -0.52 -21.60
CA TYR A 116 23.69 -0.19 -22.33
C TYR A 116 24.92 -0.74 -21.60
N THR A 117 25.42 -1.90 -22.05
CA THR A 117 26.57 -2.59 -21.42
C THR A 117 27.93 -2.05 -21.85
N GLU A 118 28.01 -1.30 -22.95
CA GLU A 118 29.27 -0.77 -23.49
C GLU A 118 29.24 0.77 -23.53
N PRO A 119 30.29 1.43 -23.00
CA PRO A 119 30.42 2.89 -23.10
C PRO A 119 30.78 3.33 -24.52
N VAL A 120 30.47 4.60 -24.80
CA VAL A 120 30.58 5.28 -26.10
C VAL A 120 31.98 5.29 -26.70
#